data_AF-A0A7S1D9H9-F1
#
_entry.id   AF-A0A7S1D9H9-F1
#
_cell.length_a   1.000
_cell.length_b   1.000
_cell.length_c   1.000
_cell.angle_alpha   90.00
_cell.angle_beta   90.00
_cell.angle_gamma   90.00
#
_symmetry.space_group_name_H-M   'P 1'
#
loop_
_entity.id
_entity.type
_entity.pdbx_description
1 polymer ?
#
loop_
_entity_poly.entity_id
_entity_poly.type
_entity_poly.pdbx_seq_one_letter_code
_entity_poly.pdbx_strand_id
1 'polypeptide(L)'
;MLTGAGLRDSVKLNASGKISSGFSIVRTLALGADVTSAARAFMLSLGCIQALKCNSNKCPTGITTLDKDLMFGLDPEEKTNRVYHFQRKTVKAAAGIAGIMGYEHVSDVNARDVMRRGQQSNNNNNNNLLTLADHFPPLSPGCLLEGKGPAKLQTLWDNAS
;
A
#
# COMPACT_ATOMS: atom_id res chain seq x y z
N MET A 1 -8.11 -0.23 -14.79
CA MET A 1 -7.91 -1.18 -15.91
C MET A 1 -8.73 -2.45 -15.72
N LEU A 2 -8.52 -3.24 -14.64
CA LEU A 2 -9.29 -4.48 -14.42
C LEU A 2 -10.82 -4.30 -14.45
N THR A 3 -11.36 -3.25 -13.83
CA THR A 3 -12.79 -2.92 -13.93
C THR A 3 -13.20 -2.67 -15.37
N GLY A 4 -12.45 -1.83 -16.10
CA GLY A 4 -12.71 -1.55 -17.52
C GLY A 4 -12.58 -2.76 -18.44
N ALA A 5 -11.80 -3.77 -18.06
CA ALA A 5 -11.68 -5.04 -18.79
C ALA A 5 -12.72 -6.09 -18.35
N GLY A 6 -13.58 -5.78 -17.37
CA GLY A 6 -14.57 -6.73 -16.84
C GLY A 6 -13.98 -7.86 -15.99
N LEU A 7 -12.74 -7.71 -15.51
CA LEU A 7 -11.99 -8.77 -14.79
C LEU A 7 -11.83 -8.50 -13.29
N ARG A 8 -12.43 -7.44 -12.75
CA ARG A 8 -12.21 -7.03 -11.34
C ARG A 8 -12.62 -8.13 -10.35
N ASP A 9 -13.69 -8.86 -10.63
CA ASP A 9 -14.23 -9.88 -9.71
C ASP A 9 -13.50 -11.22 -9.82
N SER A 10 -12.79 -11.45 -10.93
CA SER A 10 -12.04 -12.68 -11.19
C SER A 10 -10.62 -12.66 -10.62
N VAL A 11 -10.12 -11.50 -10.16
CA VAL A 11 -8.72 -11.33 -9.72
C VAL A 11 -8.67 -10.65 -8.36
N LYS A 12 -7.84 -11.19 -7.46
CA LYS A 12 -7.50 -10.54 -6.18
C LYS A 12 -6.22 -9.73 -6.31
N LEU A 13 -6.26 -8.50 -5.81
CA LEU A 13 -5.17 -7.54 -5.84
C LEU A 13 -4.43 -7.51 -4.50
N ASN A 14 -3.21 -8.02 -4.48
CA ASN A 14 -2.27 -7.81 -3.38
C ASN A 14 -1.39 -6.60 -3.67
N ALA A 15 -1.58 -5.53 -2.90
CA ALA A 15 -0.76 -4.33 -3.01
C ALA A 15 0.34 -4.32 -1.94
N SER A 16 1.57 -4.04 -2.37
CA SER A 16 2.70 -3.82 -1.47
C SER A 16 3.32 -2.45 -1.73
N GLY A 17 4.24 -2.06 -0.84
CA GLY A 17 4.98 -0.80 -0.98
C GLY A 17 4.53 0.25 0.02
N LYS A 18 5.45 0.63 0.92
CA LYS A 18 5.23 1.64 1.98
C LYS A 18 3.99 1.41 2.85
N ILE A 19 3.59 0.14 3.04
CA ILE A 19 2.58 -0.25 4.03
C ILE A 19 3.26 -0.28 5.40
N SER A 20 3.19 0.82 6.14
CA SER A 20 3.87 1.02 7.43
C SER A 20 3.00 1.62 8.53
N SER A 21 1.76 1.96 8.22
CA SER A 21 0.80 2.58 9.14
C SER A 21 -0.64 2.15 8.85
N GLY A 22 -1.54 2.35 9.81
CA GLY A 22 -2.97 2.09 9.59
C GLY A 22 -3.53 2.89 8.41
N PHE A 23 -3.13 4.15 8.26
CA PHE A 23 -3.51 4.98 7.11
C PHE A 23 -3.01 4.41 5.78
N SER A 24 -1.79 3.87 5.72
CA SER A 24 -1.28 3.25 4.49
C SER A 24 -2.09 2.02 4.07
N ILE A 25 -2.64 1.27 5.04
CA ILE A 25 -3.56 0.15 4.77
C ILE A 25 -4.86 0.71 4.19
N VAL A 26 -5.54 1.61 4.92
CA VAL A 26 -6.82 2.21 4.52
C VAL A 26 -6.73 2.83 3.13
N ARG A 27 -5.72 3.67 2.89
CA ARG A 27 -5.50 4.32 1.61
C ARG A 27 -5.34 3.33 0.46
N THR A 28 -4.63 2.23 0.70
CA THR A 28 -4.33 1.24 -0.34
C THR A 28 -5.55 0.38 -0.67
N LEU A 29 -6.31 -0.01 0.36
CA LEU A 29 -7.59 -0.70 0.18
C LEU A 29 -8.60 0.20 -0.55
N ALA A 30 -8.67 1.49 -0.19
CA ALA A 30 -9.53 2.47 -0.84
C ALA A 30 -9.23 2.70 -2.32
N LEU A 31 -7.98 2.45 -2.76
CA LEU A 31 -7.60 2.47 -4.18
C LEU A 31 -8.02 1.21 -4.94
N GLY A 32 -8.56 0.21 -4.26
CA GLY A 32 -9.10 -1.02 -4.84
C GLY A 32 -8.27 -2.29 -4.60
N ALA A 33 -7.26 -2.25 -3.73
CA ALA A 33 -6.55 -3.46 -3.32
C ALA A 33 -7.44 -4.35 -2.44
N ASP A 34 -7.30 -5.67 -2.55
CA ASP A 34 -8.00 -6.64 -1.70
C ASP A 34 -7.18 -6.99 -0.45
N VAL A 35 -5.85 -7.02 -0.59
CA VAL A 35 -4.90 -7.33 0.50
C VAL A 35 -3.73 -6.36 0.42
N THR A 36 -3.16 -6.04 1.59
CA THR A 36 -1.92 -5.27 1.68
C THR A 36 -0.79 -6.10 2.27
N SER A 37 0.41 -5.95 1.69
CA SER A 37 1.62 -6.63 2.15
C SER A 37 2.67 -5.62 2.59
N ALA A 38 3.16 -5.79 3.81
CA ALA A 38 4.30 -5.06 4.34
C ALA A 38 5.54 -5.96 4.35
N ALA A 39 6.71 -5.43 4.00
CA ALA A 39 7.99 -6.11 4.15
C ALA A 39 8.97 -5.22 4.89
N ARG A 40 9.22 -4.02 4.35
CA ARG A 40 10.13 -3.04 4.96
C ARG A 40 9.71 -2.65 6.38
N ALA A 41 8.41 -2.45 6.62
CA ALA A 41 7.93 -2.09 7.94
C ALA A 41 8.15 -3.21 8.97
N PHE A 42 7.99 -4.47 8.57
CA PHE A 42 8.34 -5.60 9.42
C PHE A 42 9.84 -5.68 9.71
N MET A 43 10.68 -5.47 8.70
CA MET A 43 12.13 -5.40 8.91
C MET A 43 12.51 -4.31 9.91
N LEU A 44 11.89 -3.12 9.84
CA LEU A 44 12.09 -2.05 10.82
C LEU A 44 11.59 -2.46 12.22
N SER A 45 10.41 -3.09 12.31
CA SER A 45 9.88 -3.58 13.59
C SER A 45 10.79 -4.63 14.25
N LEU A 46 11.43 -5.47 13.43
CA LEU A 46 12.41 -6.48 13.80
C LEU A 46 13.77 -5.88 14.22
N GLY A 47 14.00 -4.60 13.94
CA GLY A 47 15.22 -3.88 14.31
C GLY A 47 16.15 -3.52 13.15
N CYS A 48 15.70 -3.53 11.90
CA CYS A 48 16.49 -3.03 10.78
C CYS A 48 16.77 -1.53 10.97
N ILE A 49 18.04 -1.14 10.92
CA ILE A 49 18.49 0.27 11.02
C ILE A 49 18.78 0.90 9.66
N GLN A 50 18.37 0.25 8.57
CA GLN A 50 18.64 0.70 7.20
C GLN A 50 20.14 0.86 6.86
N ALA A 51 21.00 -0.04 7.36
CA ALA A 51 22.44 0.02 7.09
C ALA A 51 22.84 -0.20 5.61
N LEU A 52 21.91 -0.62 4.74
CA LEU A 52 22.14 -0.91 3.32
C LEU A 52 23.25 -1.96 3.06
N LYS A 53 23.46 -2.88 4.01
CA LYS A 53 24.43 -3.98 3.93
C LYS A 53 23.78 -5.35 3.73
N CYS A 54 22.55 -5.39 3.21
CA CYS A 54 21.76 -6.62 3.19
C CYS A 54 22.39 -7.72 2.31
N ASN A 55 23.09 -7.33 1.25
CA ASN A 55 23.72 -8.22 0.27
C ASN A 55 25.14 -8.67 0.65
N SER A 56 25.76 -8.08 1.67
CA SER A 56 27.19 -8.28 1.97
C SER A 56 27.46 -9.32 3.06
N ASN A 57 26.41 -10.00 3.55
CA ASN A 57 26.46 -10.88 4.73
C ASN A 57 26.89 -10.18 6.03
N LYS A 58 26.96 -8.83 6.06
CA LYS A 58 27.46 -8.04 7.20
C LYS A 58 26.38 -7.14 7.79
N CYS A 59 25.17 -7.69 7.95
CA CYS A 59 24.06 -6.98 8.55
C CYS A 59 24.31 -6.75 10.05
N PRO A 60 24.44 -5.50 10.53
CA PRO A 60 24.82 -5.23 11.92
C PRO A 60 23.74 -5.60 12.95
N THR A 61 22.52 -5.91 12.50
CA THR A 61 21.38 -6.23 13.37
C THR A 61 20.95 -7.70 13.28
N GLY A 62 21.77 -8.54 12.62
CA GLY A 62 21.56 -9.98 12.55
C GLY A 62 20.47 -10.47 11.58
N ILE A 63 19.79 -9.57 10.87
CA ILE A 63 18.60 -9.94 10.06
C ILE A 63 18.97 -10.68 8.76
N THR A 64 20.00 -10.22 8.06
CA THR A 64 20.41 -10.75 6.75
C THR A 64 21.89 -11.13 6.77
N THR A 65 22.23 -12.06 7.66
CA THR A 65 23.60 -12.57 7.82
C THR A 65 23.56 -14.03 8.26
N LEU A 66 24.56 -14.80 7.82
CA LEU A 66 24.87 -16.15 8.28
C LEU A 66 26.07 -16.17 9.24
N ASP A 67 26.63 -15.00 9.56
CA ASP A 67 27.70 -14.85 10.55
C ASP A 67 27.12 -15.02 11.95
N LYS A 68 27.62 -16.02 12.70
CA LYS A 68 27.12 -16.38 14.03
C LYS A 68 27.24 -15.23 15.04
N ASP A 69 28.28 -14.40 14.92
CA ASP A 69 28.51 -13.30 15.85
C ASP A 69 27.49 -12.17 15.61
N LEU A 70 27.11 -11.95 14.35
CA LEU A 70 26.10 -10.95 13.99
C LEU A 70 24.67 -11.46 14.22
N MET A 71 24.43 -12.76 14.02
CA MET A 71 23.12 -13.39 14.26
C MET A 71 22.66 -13.27 15.71
N PHE A 72 23.58 -13.14 16.68
CA PHE A 72 23.23 -12.84 18.07
C PHE A 72 22.32 -11.60 18.20
N GLY A 73 22.46 -10.63 17.29
CA GLY A 73 21.59 -9.46 17.25
C GLY A 73 20.14 -9.76 16.88
N LEU A 74 19.78 -10.98 16.46
CA LEU A 74 18.44 -11.45 16.11
C LEU A 74 17.87 -12.42 17.17
N ASP A 75 17.53 -11.88 18.34
CA ASP A 75 16.84 -12.64 19.40
C ASP A 75 15.34 -12.88 19.05
N PRO A 76 14.91 -14.13 18.84
CA PRO A 76 13.51 -14.44 18.55
C PRO A 76 12.54 -14.07 19.69
N GLU A 77 12.95 -14.17 20.96
CA GLU A 77 12.06 -13.94 22.11
C GLU A 77 11.67 -12.46 22.21
N GLU A 78 12.65 -11.55 22.10
CA GLU A 78 12.38 -10.12 22.06
C GLU A 78 11.68 -9.70 20.76
N LYS A 79 12.20 -10.13 19.62
CA LYS A 79 11.80 -9.57 18.31
C LYS A 79 10.43 -10.01 17.85
N THR A 80 9.99 -11.21 18.24
CA THR A 80 8.62 -11.70 17.98
C THR A 80 7.59 -10.75 18.58
N ASN A 81 7.80 -10.31 19.82
CA ASN A 81 6.90 -9.37 20.50
C ASN A 81 6.82 -8.03 19.77
N ARG A 82 7.94 -7.54 19.23
CA ARG A 82 7.98 -6.27 18.48
C ARG A 82 7.18 -6.37 17.18
N VAL A 83 7.39 -7.44 16.41
CA VAL A 83 6.65 -7.70 15.16
C VAL A 83 5.16 -7.86 15.44
N TYR A 84 4.81 -8.64 16.47
CA TYR A 84 3.43 -8.84 16.91
C TYR A 84 2.74 -7.51 17.26
N HIS A 85 3.37 -6.70 18.10
CA HIS A 85 2.80 -5.41 18.51
C HIS A 85 2.70 -4.44 17.34
N PHE A 86 3.70 -4.40 16.46
CA PHE A 86 3.65 -3.59 15.24
C PHE A 86 2.44 -3.96 14.39
N GLN A 87 2.26 -5.24 14.04
CA GLN A 87 1.14 -5.67 13.21
C GLN A 87 -0.20 -5.40 13.89
N ARG A 88 -0.34 -5.84 15.15
CA ARG A 88 -1.60 -5.70 15.92
C ARG A 88 -2.02 -4.24 16.03
N LYS A 89 -1.09 -3.34 16.37
CA LYS A 89 -1.39 -1.90 16.50
C LYS A 89 -1.66 -1.24 15.15
N THR A 90 -0.95 -1.65 14.09
CA THR A 90 -1.15 -1.11 12.74
C THR A 90 -2.54 -1.48 12.19
N VAL A 91 -2.95 -2.74 12.35
CA VAL A 91 -4.30 -3.20 11.97
C VAL A 91 -5.37 -2.53 12.83
N LYS A 92 -5.16 -2.44 14.15
CA LYS A 92 -6.08 -1.72 15.05
C LYS A 92 -6.24 -0.25 14.65
N ALA A 93 -5.16 0.42 14.24
CA ALA A 93 -5.22 1.79 13.76
C ALA A 93 -5.99 1.91 12.44
N ALA A 94 -5.83 0.98 11.51
CA ALA A 94 -6.61 0.95 10.27
C ALA A 94 -8.12 0.80 10.53
N ALA A 95 -8.48 -0.15 11.41
CA ALA A 95 -9.87 -0.34 11.84
C ALA A 95 -10.42 0.91 12.58
N GLY A 96 -9.61 1.53 13.43
CA GLY A 96 -9.98 2.77 14.10
C GLY A 96 -10.24 3.92 13.14
N ILE A 97 -9.43 4.07 12.09
CA ILE A 97 -9.64 5.07 11.04
C ILE A 97 -10.98 4.83 10.32
N ALA A 98 -11.25 3.59 9.89
CA ALA A 98 -12.51 3.25 9.24
C ALA A 98 -13.71 3.52 10.15
N GLY A 99 -13.63 3.14 11.43
CA GLY A 99 -14.68 3.39 12.41
C GLY A 99 -14.95 4.88 12.66
N ILE A 100 -13.91 5.73 12.72
CA ILE A 100 -14.07 7.19 12.82
C ILE A 100 -14.75 7.78 11.58
N MET A 101 -14.53 7.18 10.42
CA MET A 101 -15.19 7.54 9.16
C MET A 101 -16.63 7.03 9.07
N GLY A 102 -17.10 6.24 10.05
CA GLY A 102 -18.45 5.66 10.07
C GLY A 102 -18.60 4.35 9.30
N TYR A 103 -17.49 3.72 8.91
CA TYR A 103 -17.51 2.43 8.21
C TYR A 103 -17.38 1.25 9.19
N GLU A 104 -18.08 0.16 8.89
CA GLU A 104 -18.00 -1.08 9.67
C GLU A 104 -16.74 -1.88 9.29
N HIS A 105 -16.39 -1.92 8.00
CA HIS A 105 -15.19 -2.58 7.52
C HIS A 105 -14.22 -1.61 6.85
N VAL A 106 -12.92 -1.90 6.98
CA VAL A 106 -11.87 -1.11 6.33
C VAL A 106 -11.99 -1.16 4.80
N SER A 107 -12.54 -2.25 4.26
CA SER A 107 -12.83 -2.43 2.84
C SER A 107 -13.90 -1.48 2.29
N ASP A 108 -14.72 -0.88 3.15
CA ASP A 108 -15.82 -0.01 2.74
C ASP A 108 -15.35 1.42 2.46
N VAL A 109 -14.11 1.74 2.87
CA VAL A 109 -13.49 3.03 2.58
C VAL A 109 -13.21 3.14 1.09
N ASN A 110 -13.70 4.21 0.47
CA ASN A 110 -13.58 4.44 -0.97
C ASN A 110 -12.52 5.51 -1.28
N ALA A 111 -12.03 5.52 -2.53
CA ALA A 111 -11.07 6.53 -3.00
C ALA A 111 -11.55 7.98 -2.84
N ARG A 112 -12.86 8.22 -2.83
CA ARG A 112 -13.47 9.53 -2.57
C ARG A 112 -13.29 10.03 -1.13
N ASP A 113 -13.07 9.11 -0.19
CA ASP A 113 -12.97 9.45 1.24
C ASP A 113 -11.55 9.83 1.66
N VAL A 114 -10.55 9.61 0.79
CA VAL A 114 -9.14 9.84 1.08
C VAL A 114 -8.62 11.03 0.29
N MET A 115 -8.17 12.05 1.01
CA MET A 115 -7.60 13.26 0.42
C MET A 115 -6.09 13.12 0.20
N ARG A 116 -5.59 13.62 -0.94
CA ARG A 116 -4.17 13.70 -1.27
C ARG A 116 -3.86 15.07 -1.87
N ARG A 117 -2.84 15.72 -1.31
CA ARG A 117 -2.27 16.93 -1.90
C ARG A 117 -1.67 16.61 -3.28
N GLY A 118 -2.17 17.28 -4.31
CA GLY A 118 -1.61 17.20 -5.65
C GLY A 118 -0.25 17.88 -5.74
N GLN A 119 0.49 17.59 -6.81
CA GLN A 119 1.73 18.32 -7.09
C GLN A 119 1.38 19.78 -7.38
N GLN A 120 2.18 20.70 -6.85
CA GLN A 120 2.03 22.12 -7.11
C GLN A 120 2.33 22.35 -8.60
N SER A 121 1.30 22.67 -9.38
CA SER A 121 1.51 23.29 -10.68
C SER A 121 2.06 24.69 -10.44
N ASN A 122 2.94 25.21 -11.30
CA ASN A 122 3.65 26.51 -11.19
C ASN A 122 2.75 27.76 -11.05
N ASN A 123 1.46 27.63 -10.78
CA ASN A 123 0.54 28.71 -10.49
C ASN A 123 0.30 28.81 -8.97
N ASN A 124 0.27 30.04 -8.46
CA ASN A 124 0.15 30.50 -7.07
C ASN A 124 -1.10 30.04 -6.29
N ASN A 125 -1.62 28.83 -6.51
CA ASN A 125 -2.76 28.27 -5.80
C ASN A 125 -2.28 27.27 -4.75
N ASN A 126 -2.25 27.71 -3.50
CA ASN A 126 -1.64 27.02 -2.36
C ASN A 126 -2.44 25.80 -1.87
N ASN A 127 -3.63 25.54 -2.45
CA ASN A 127 -4.62 24.57 -1.96
C ASN A 127 -5.00 23.50 -2.99
N ASN A 128 -4.01 22.79 -3.56
CA ASN A 128 -4.28 21.63 -4.43
C ASN A 128 -4.59 20.36 -3.60
N LEU A 129 -5.72 20.34 -2.89
CA LEU A 129 -6.21 19.15 -2.18
C LEU A 129 -7.28 18.48 -3.04
N LEU A 130 -7.04 17.21 -3.41
CA LEU A 130 -7.94 16.42 -4.26
C LEU A 130 -8.20 15.06 -3.61
N THR A 131 -9.32 14.43 -3.91
CA THR A 131 -9.59 13.06 -3.47
C THR A 131 -8.71 12.08 -4.26
N LEU A 132 -8.50 10.86 -3.76
CA LEU A 132 -7.84 9.83 -4.56
C LEU A 132 -8.65 9.48 -5.82
N ALA A 133 -9.97 9.59 -5.78
CA ALA A 133 -10.82 9.38 -6.96
C ALA A 133 -10.55 10.43 -8.05
N ASP A 134 -10.25 11.68 -7.69
CA ASP A 134 -9.88 12.72 -8.66
C ASP A 134 -8.50 12.43 -9.28
N HIS A 135 -7.54 11.95 -8.48
CA HIS A 135 -6.22 11.53 -8.98
C HIS A 135 -6.29 10.27 -9.84
N PHE A 136 -7.21 9.37 -9.53
CA PHE A 136 -7.36 8.04 -10.13
C PHE A 136 -8.84 7.75 -10.40
N PRO A 137 -9.41 8.33 -11.47
CA PRO A 137 -10.84 8.20 -11.74
C PRO A 137 -11.24 6.74 -11.97
N PRO A 138 -12.35 6.27 -11.37
CA PRO A 138 -12.84 4.92 -11.57
C PRO A 138 -13.31 4.74 -13.03
N LEU A 139 -13.17 3.51 -13.53
CA LEU A 139 -13.66 3.13 -14.86
C LEU A 139 -14.99 2.39 -14.74
N SER A 140 -15.88 2.62 -15.69
CA SER A 140 -17.08 1.80 -15.85
C SER A 140 -16.70 0.36 -16.22
N PRO A 141 -17.40 -0.66 -15.70
CA PRO A 141 -17.17 -2.05 -16.08
C PRO A 141 -17.24 -2.24 -17.59
N GLY A 142 -16.28 -2.98 -18.17
CA GLY A 142 -16.28 -3.33 -19.60
C GLY A 142 -15.93 -2.19 -20.57
N CYS A 143 -15.68 -0.96 -20.10
CA CYS A 143 -15.46 0.19 -20.99
C CYS A 143 -14.28 0.04 -21.96
N LEU A 144 -13.25 -0.74 -21.60
CA LEU A 144 -12.09 -0.98 -22.47
C LEU A 144 -12.39 -2.00 -23.57
N LEU A 145 -13.29 -2.95 -23.30
CA LEU A 145 -13.75 -3.93 -24.29
C LEU A 145 -14.64 -3.28 -25.36
N GLU A 146 -15.42 -2.26 -24.96
CA GLU A 146 -16.31 -1.52 -25.85
C GLU A 146 -15.62 -0.36 -26.60
N GLY A 147 -14.32 -0.13 -26.37
CA GLY A 147 -13.61 1.00 -26.97
C GLY A 147 -14.00 2.38 -26.41
N LYS A 148 -14.65 2.42 -25.24
CA LYS A 148 -15.14 3.64 -24.58
C LYS A 148 -14.28 4.06 -23.39
N GLY A 149 -13.08 3.49 -23.25
CA GLY A 149 -12.16 3.85 -22.18
C GLY A 149 -11.51 5.23 -22.38
N PRO A 150 -10.93 5.83 -21.33
CA PRO A 150 -10.11 7.03 -21.47
C PRO A 150 -8.97 6.79 -22.46
N ALA A 151 -8.74 7.74 -23.37
CA ALA A 151 -7.83 7.59 -24.50
C ALA A 151 -6.48 6.94 -24.13
N LYS A 152 -5.82 7.44 -23.08
CA LYS A 152 -4.53 6.89 -22.62
C LYS A 152 -4.60 5.41 -22.23
N LEU A 153 -5.66 5.00 -21.55
CA LEU A 153 -5.84 3.61 -21.13
C LEU A 153 -6.33 2.73 -22.27
N GLN A 154 -7.14 3.26 -23.19
CA GLN A 154 -7.60 2.55 -24.37
C GLN A 154 -6.42 2.23 -25.30
N THR A 155 -5.55 3.20 -25.59
CA THR A 155 -4.35 2.95 -26.41
C THR A 155 -3.44 1.88 -25.81
N LEU A 156 -3.28 1.85 -24.48
CA LEU A 156 -2.51 0.80 -23.81
C LEU A 156 -3.18 -0.58 -23.89
N TRP A 157 -4.52 -0.61 -23.87
CA TRP A 157 -5.31 -1.83 -24.01
C TRP A 157 -5.22 -2.40 -25.43
N ASP A 158 -5.43 -1.55 -26.45
CA ASP A 158 -5.40 -1.93 -27.86
C ASP A 158 -4.01 -2.41 -28.31
N ASN A 159 -2.94 -1.91 -27.69
CA ASN A 159 -1.56 -2.34 -27.97
C ASN A 159 -1.13 -3.60 -27.19
N ALA A 160 -1.92 -4.06 -26.23
CA ALA A 160 -1.59 -5.23 -25.41
C ALA A 160 -2.10 -6.55 -26.00
N SER A 161 -2.96 -6.49 -27.02
CA SER A 161 -3.41 -7.61 -27.86
C SER A 161 -2.49 -7.82 -29.04
#